data_AF-D6PCD4-F1
#
_entry.id   AF-D6PCD4-F1
#
_cell.length_a   1.000
_cell.length_b   1.000
_cell.length_c   1.000
_cell.angle_alpha   90.00
_cell.angle_beta   90.00
_cell.angle_gamma   90.00
#
_symmetry.space_group_name_H-M   'P 1'
#
loop_
_entity.id
_entity.type
_entity.pdbx_description
1 polymer ?
#
loop_
_entity_poly.entity_id
_entity_poly.type
_entity_poly.pdbx_seq_one_letter_code
_entity_poly.pdbx_strand_id
1 'polypeptide(L)'
;MGGGGSFYYALHRPDLFQSACPLSAYCGPFTVEEAHKHYEWNGMTEVREKYYEDFYKKYGVVYLMNTLPKANIESVRWYIDCGDDDYLFEGSSRVHIAMKNRNIPHEYRVRDGDHSWTYWREALPEVLRFVSQGFHQY
;
A
#
# COMPACT_ATOMS: atom_id res chain seq x y z
N MET A 1 -9.99 -3.72 2.89
CA MET A 1 -10.48 -2.33 3.09
C MET A 1 -9.78 -1.37 2.13
N GLY A 2 -10.24 -0.12 2.07
CA GLY A 2 -9.88 0.89 1.04
C GLY A 2 -8.38 1.08 0.81
N GLY A 3 -7.61 1.46 1.84
CA GLY A 3 -6.17 1.77 1.70
C GLY A 3 -5.34 0.61 1.12
N GLY A 4 -5.51 -0.61 1.64
CA GLY A 4 -4.86 -1.80 1.06
C GLY A 4 -5.34 -2.11 -0.36
N GLY A 5 -6.63 -1.90 -0.63
CA GLY A 5 -7.18 -2.03 -1.98
C GLY A 5 -6.51 -1.08 -2.98
N SER A 6 -6.24 0.18 -2.59
CA SER A 6 -5.52 1.14 -3.42
C SER A 6 -4.15 0.61 -3.85
N PHE A 7 -3.38 0.00 -2.95
CA PHE A 7 -2.13 -0.67 -3.33
C PHE A 7 -2.37 -1.83 -4.28
N TYR A 8 -3.27 -2.75 -3.94
CA TYR A 8 -3.48 -3.98 -4.70
C TYR A 8 -3.88 -3.69 -6.15
N TYR A 9 -4.88 -2.82 -6.36
CA TYR A 9 -5.33 -2.49 -7.70
C TYR A 9 -4.26 -1.77 -8.51
N ALA A 10 -3.60 -0.75 -7.94
CA ALA A 10 -2.58 0.02 -8.66
C ALA A 10 -1.33 -0.81 -9.00
N LEU A 11 -0.89 -1.70 -8.11
CA LEU A 11 0.27 -2.56 -8.37
C LEU A 11 -0.01 -3.67 -9.40
N HIS A 12 -1.25 -4.15 -9.47
CA HIS A 12 -1.63 -5.22 -10.39
C HIS A 12 -2.10 -4.72 -11.75
N ARG A 13 -2.63 -3.49 -11.80
CA ARG A 13 -3.17 -2.85 -13.01
C ARG A 13 -2.66 -1.41 -13.14
N PRO A 14 -1.34 -1.20 -13.22
CA PRO A 14 -0.77 0.15 -13.38
C PRO A 14 -1.22 0.85 -14.66
N ASP A 15 -1.75 0.09 -15.64
CA ASP A 15 -2.35 0.60 -16.87
C ASP A 15 -3.69 1.32 -16.67
N LEU A 16 -4.36 1.10 -15.53
CA LEU A 16 -5.68 1.69 -15.24
C LEU A 16 -5.61 2.90 -14.30
N PHE A 17 -4.49 3.10 -13.60
CA PHE A 17 -4.39 4.10 -12.53
C PHE A 17 -3.23 5.06 -12.79
N GLN A 18 -3.55 6.34 -12.88
CA GLN A 18 -2.54 7.40 -13.00
C GLN A 18 -1.96 7.81 -11.63
N SER A 19 -2.79 7.77 -10.58
CA SER A 19 -2.41 8.09 -9.20
C SER A 19 -3.06 7.09 -8.24
N ALA A 20 -2.37 6.76 -7.14
CA ALA A 20 -2.87 5.93 -6.05
C ALA A 20 -2.54 6.57 -4.70
N CYS A 21 -3.55 6.65 -3.82
CA CYS A 21 -3.43 7.34 -2.53
C CYS A 21 -3.83 6.42 -1.35
N PRO A 22 -2.98 5.47 -0.94
CA PRO A 22 -3.26 4.58 0.18
C PRO A 22 -3.19 5.37 1.50
N LEU A 23 -4.33 5.49 2.18
CA LEU A 23 -4.44 6.10 3.51
C LEU A 23 -4.61 4.99 4.56
N SER A 24 -3.84 5.01 5.64
CA SER A 24 -3.90 4.01 6.72
C SER A 24 -4.00 2.58 6.19
N ALA A 25 -3.09 2.23 5.29
CA ALA A 25 -3.27 1.07 4.42
C ALA A 25 -2.68 -0.20 5.03
N TYR A 26 -3.51 -1.23 5.19
CA TYR A 26 -3.02 -2.58 5.43
C TYR A 26 -2.20 -3.05 4.22
N CYS A 27 -0.93 -3.36 4.45
CA CYS A 27 0.05 -3.65 3.41
C CYS A 27 0.20 -5.15 3.09
N GLY A 28 -0.78 -5.96 3.49
CA GLY A 28 -0.69 -7.42 3.38
C GLY A 28 0.33 -8.02 4.34
N PRO A 29 0.55 -9.35 4.25
CA PRO A 29 1.56 -10.02 5.06
C PRO A 29 2.97 -9.63 4.63
N PHE A 30 3.88 -9.50 5.59
CA PHE A 30 5.30 -9.26 5.35
C PHE A 30 6.12 -10.54 5.20
N THR A 31 5.58 -11.68 5.64
CA THR A 31 6.20 -13.00 5.46
C THR A 31 5.17 -14.06 5.08
N VAL A 32 5.64 -15.25 4.67
CA VAL A 32 4.76 -16.40 4.39
C VAL A 32 4.09 -16.89 5.67
N GLU A 33 4.78 -16.82 6.81
CA GLU A 33 4.23 -17.18 8.12
C GLU A 33 3.10 -16.23 8.56
N GLU A 34 3.21 -14.93 8.24
CA GLU A 34 2.10 -14.01 8.46
C GLU A 34 0.92 -14.29 7.52
N ALA A 35 1.18 -14.72 6.27
CA ALA A 35 0.13 -15.19 5.38
C ALA A 35 -0.57 -16.44 5.93
N HIS A 36 0.18 -17.38 6.52
CA HIS A 36 -0.37 -18.54 7.22
C HIS A 36 -1.32 -18.13 8.35
N LYS A 37 -0.85 -17.27 9.27
CA LYS A 37 -1.67 -16.75 10.38
C LYS A 37 -2.92 -16.04 9.90
N HIS A 38 -2.85 -15.30 8.79
CA HIS A 38 -4.01 -14.67 8.20
C HIS A 38 -5.07 -15.69 7.78
N TYR A 39 -4.68 -16.79 7.13
CA TYR A 39 -5.61 -17.85 6.74
C TYR A 39 -6.21 -18.58 7.95
N GLU A 40 -5.39 -18.90 8.96
CA GLU A 40 -5.87 -19.50 10.21
C GLU A 40 -6.92 -18.62 10.90
N TRP A 41 -6.69 -17.31 10.97
CA TRP A 41 -7.65 -16.37 11.55
C TRP A 41 -8.97 -16.30 10.78
N ASN A 42 -8.94 -16.58 9.47
CA ASN A 42 -10.13 -16.71 8.62
C ASN A 42 -10.75 -18.13 8.63
N GLY A 43 -10.28 -19.03 9.51
CA GLY A 43 -10.82 -20.39 9.64
C GLY A 43 -10.36 -21.36 8.55
N MET A 44 -9.29 -21.05 7.83
CA MET A 44 -8.73 -21.88 6.75
C MET A 44 -7.45 -22.58 7.22
N THR A 45 -7.58 -23.69 7.96
CA THR A 45 -6.47 -24.31 8.71
C THR A 45 -5.78 -25.49 8.01
N GLU A 46 -6.18 -25.87 6.79
CA GLU A 46 -5.62 -27.03 6.06
C GLU A 46 -5.32 -26.70 4.59
N VAL A 47 -4.83 -25.49 4.34
CA VAL A 47 -4.47 -25.07 2.99
C VAL A 47 -3.04 -25.50 2.68
N ARG A 48 -2.77 -25.95 1.45
CA ARG A 48 -1.40 -26.34 1.04
C ARG A 48 -0.47 -25.13 1.17
N GLU A 49 0.77 -25.36 1.61
CA GLU A 49 1.77 -24.30 1.83
C GLU A 49 1.90 -23.31 0.66
N LYS A 50 1.82 -23.85 -0.57
CA LYS A 50 1.85 -23.07 -1.80
C LYS A 50 0.84 -21.92 -1.83
N TYR A 51 -0.33 -22.07 -1.22
CA TYR A 51 -1.33 -20.99 -1.20
C TYR A 51 -0.92 -19.82 -0.32
N TYR A 52 -0.21 -20.06 0.79
CA TYR A 52 0.32 -19.00 1.63
C TYR A 52 1.44 -18.24 0.91
N GLU A 53 2.33 -18.98 0.23
CA GLU A 53 3.34 -18.36 -0.62
C GLU A 53 2.72 -17.53 -1.74
N ASP A 54 1.75 -18.08 -2.46
CA ASP A 54 1.09 -17.40 -3.57
C ASP A 54 0.33 -16.17 -3.05
N PHE A 55 -0.31 -16.25 -1.87
CA PHE A 55 -0.97 -15.11 -1.23
C PHE A 55 0.04 -14.02 -0.83
N TYR A 56 1.14 -14.38 -0.18
CA TYR A 56 2.21 -13.45 0.19
C TYR A 56 2.79 -12.76 -1.04
N LYS A 57 3.14 -13.53 -2.09
CA LYS A 57 3.71 -12.98 -3.33
C LYS A 57 2.72 -12.10 -4.09
N LYS A 58 1.42 -12.36 -3.93
CA LYS A 58 0.34 -11.60 -4.59
C LYS A 58 -0.11 -10.37 -3.82
N TYR A 59 -0.10 -10.37 -2.49
CA TYR A 59 -0.70 -9.30 -1.68
C TYR A 59 0.25 -8.65 -0.67
N GLY A 60 1.45 -9.20 -0.45
CA GLY A 60 2.48 -8.52 0.35
C GLY A 60 2.98 -7.27 -0.37
N VAL A 61 2.49 -6.09 0.01
CA VAL A 61 2.80 -4.83 -0.69
C VAL A 61 4.29 -4.53 -0.66
N VAL A 62 4.96 -4.74 0.48
CA VAL A 62 6.42 -4.54 0.58
C VAL A 62 7.18 -5.51 -0.33
N TYR A 63 6.73 -6.76 -0.44
CA TYR A 63 7.29 -7.73 -1.38
C TYR A 63 7.13 -7.26 -2.84
N LEU A 64 5.92 -6.84 -3.23
CA LEU A 64 5.63 -6.34 -4.56
C LEU A 64 6.45 -5.09 -4.90
N MET A 65 6.57 -4.15 -3.95
CA MET A 65 7.37 -2.94 -4.09
C MET A 65 8.86 -3.23 -4.28
N ASN A 66 9.35 -4.39 -3.86
CA ASN A 66 10.74 -4.80 -4.08
C ASN A 66 10.94 -5.63 -5.37
N THR A 67 9.90 -6.33 -5.84
CA THR A 67 10.03 -7.35 -6.90
C THR A 67 9.43 -6.96 -8.24
N LEU A 68 8.39 -6.13 -8.26
CA LEU A 68 7.79 -5.69 -9.53
C LEU A 68 8.77 -4.82 -10.32
N PRO A 69 8.68 -4.83 -11.67
CA PRO A 69 9.48 -3.95 -12.51
C PRO A 69 9.34 -2.49 -12.07
N LYS A 70 10.47 -1.80 -11.88
CA LYS A 70 10.48 -0.41 -11.39
C LYS A 70 9.58 0.50 -12.24
N ALA A 71 9.67 0.38 -13.57
CA ALA A 71 8.87 1.15 -14.51
C ALA A 71 7.35 0.99 -14.31
N ASN A 72 6.88 -0.19 -13.89
CA ASN A 72 5.46 -0.43 -13.63
C ASN A 72 4.97 0.28 -12.36
N ILE A 73 5.86 0.44 -11.37
CA ILE A 73 5.53 1.18 -10.15
C ILE A 73 5.59 2.67 -10.44
N GLU A 74 6.60 3.13 -11.18
CA GLU A 74 6.78 4.54 -11.54
C GLU A 74 5.74 5.09 -12.52
N SER A 75 5.03 4.23 -13.27
CA SER A 75 3.92 4.65 -14.13
C SER A 75 2.70 5.13 -13.32
N VAL A 76 2.66 4.87 -12.02
CA VAL A 76 1.64 5.35 -11.10
C VAL A 76 2.25 6.38 -10.15
N ARG A 77 1.55 7.50 -9.91
CA ARG A 77 1.94 8.46 -8.88
C ARG A 77 1.44 7.99 -7.52
N TRP A 78 2.32 7.96 -6.51
CA TRP A 78 2.00 7.43 -5.18
C TRP A 78 1.95 8.52 -4.12
N TYR A 79 0.88 8.54 -3.33
CA TYR A 79 0.73 9.35 -2.13
C TYR A 79 0.37 8.44 -0.95
N ILE A 80 1.33 8.17 -0.08
CA ILE A 80 1.16 7.28 1.07
C ILE A 80 1.01 8.13 2.32
N ASP A 81 -0.07 7.91 3.06
CA ASP A 81 -0.41 8.72 4.23
C ASP A 81 -0.87 7.80 5.37
N CYS A 82 -0.25 7.93 6.54
CA CYS A 82 -0.59 7.14 7.71
C CYS A 82 -0.25 7.92 8.97
N GLY A 83 -1.14 7.89 9.96
CA GLY A 83 -0.91 8.53 11.24
C GLY A 83 0.25 7.89 12.01
N ASP A 84 0.90 8.63 12.88
CA ASP A 84 1.96 8.11 13.75
C ASP A 84 1.42 7.23 14.90
N ASP A 85 0.20 7.48 15.35
CA ASP A 85 -0.52 6.66 16.33
C ASP A 85 -1.38 5.54 15.70
N ASP A 86 -1.41 5.44 14.36
CA ASP A 86 -2.14 4.40 13.63
C ASP A 86 -1.44 3.05 13.75
N TYR A 87 -2.14 1.99 14.16
CA TYR A 87 -1.56 0.64 14.30
C TYR A 87 -1.01 0.05 12.98
N LEU A 88 -1.30 0.66 11.83
CA LEU A 88 -0.77 0.27 10.52
C LEU A 88 0.47 1.08 10.07
N PHE A 89 1.00 1.98 10.92
CA PHE A 89 2.12 2.86 10.58
C PHE A 89 3.32 2.09 10.01
N GLU A 90 3.65 0.94 10.60
CA GLU A 90 4.81 0.14 10.22
C GLU A 90 4.76 -0.29 8.75
N GLY A 91 3.58 -0.71 8.28
CA GLY A 91 3.39 -1.12 6.89
C GLY A 91 3.66 0.02 5.92
N SER A 92 3.09 1.19 6.18
CA SER A 92 3.32 2.40 5.39
C SER A 92 4.78 2.83 5.40
N SER A 93 5.47 2.78 6.56
CA SER A 93 6.90 3.09 6.66
C SER A 93 7.77 2.12 5.87
N ARG A 94 7.49 0.81 5.94
CA ARG A 94 8.23 -0.20 5.17
C ARG A 94 8.06 -0.02 3.67
N VAL A 95 6.85 0.32 3.20
CA VAL A 95 6.61 0.66 1.80
C VAL A 95 7.41 1.89 1.38
N HIS A 96 7.38 2.96 2.18
CA HIS A 96 8.20 4.15 1.93
C HIS A 96 9.69 3.80 1.77
N ILE A 97 10.24 3.03 2.71
CA ILE A 97 11.64 2.59 2.68
C ILE A 97 11.93 1.78 1.39
N ALA A 98 11.08 0.82 1.04
CA ALA A 98 11.23 0.02 -0.17
C ALA A 98 11.25 0.89 -1.45
N MET A 99 10.34 1.86 -1.54
CA MET A 99 10.28 2.77 -2.68
C MET A 99 11.50 3.71 -2.71
N LYS A 100 11.96 4.23 -1.57
CA LYS A 100 13.15 5.08 -1.48
C LYS A 100 14.41 4.33 -1.88
N ASN A 101 14.62 3.10 -1.41
CA ASN A 101 15.78 2.27 -1.76
C ASN A 101 15.87 1.98 -3.26
N ARG A 102 14.73 1.96 -3.96
CA ARG A 102 14.65 1.78 -5.42
C ARG A 102 14.61 3.09 -6.21
N ASN A 103 14.70 4.25 -5.54
CA ASN A 103 14.53 5.58 -6.12
C ASN A 103 13.23 5.72 -6.93
N ILE A 104 12.11 5.22 -6.39
CA ILE A 104 10.77 5.37 -6.97
C ILE A 104 10.17 6.67 -6.43
N PRO A 105 9.76 7.64 -7.28
CA PRO A 105 9.10 8.87 -6.84
C PRO A 105 7.77 8.59 -6.14
N HIS A 106 7.60 9.16 -4.94
CA HIS A 106 6.36 9.08 -4.17
C HIS A 106 6.33 10.18 -3.10
N GLU A 107 5.13 10.52 -2.66
CA GLU A 107 4.91 11.29 -1.44
C GLU A 107 4.65 10.35 -0.27
N TYR A 108 5.29 10.62 0.86
CA TYR A 108 5.03 9.95 2.12
C TYR A 108 4.73 11.02 3.18
N ARG A 109 3.59 10.87 3.85
CA ARG A 109 3.12 11.76 4.90
C ARG A 109 2.84 10.96 6.15
N VAL A 110 3.36 11.47 7.26
CA VAL A 110 3.05 11.02 8.62
C VAL A 110 2.64 12.27 9.38
N ARG A 111 1.50 12.21 10.04
CA ARG A 111 0.92 13.30 10.82
C ARG A 111 0.42 12.73 12.15
N ASP A 112 0.30 13.61 13.14
CA ASP A 112 -0.36 13.28 14.40
C ASP A 112 -1.77 12.74 14.13
N GLY A 113 -2.06 11.54 14.61
CA GLY A 113 -3.39 10.95 14.57
C GLY A 113 -3.43 9.43 14.40
N ASP A 114 -4.62 8.88 14.63
CA ASP A 114 -4.89 7.46 14.70
C ASP A 114 -5.68 6.93 13.49
N HIS A 115 -6.15 5.68 13.60
CA HIS A 115 -6.95 5.01 12.57
C HIS A 115 -8.42 5.50 12.55
N SER A 116 -8.63 6.79 12.26
CA SER A 116 -9.95 7.43 12.38
C SER A 116 -10.42 8.23 11.15
N TRP A 117 -11.74 8.42 11.09
CA TRP A 117 -12.37 9.25 10.07
C TRP A 117 -11.93 10.71 10.08
N THR A 118 -11.57 11.24 11.25
CA THR A 118 -11.06 12.60 11.38
C THR A 118 -9.73 12.73 10.63
N TYR A 119 -8.80 11.79 10.89
CA TYR A 119 -7.51 11.74 10.21
C TYR A 119 -7.65 11.70 8.68
N TRP A 120 -8.52 10.81 8.16
CA TRP A 120 -8.74 10.66 6.71
C TRP A 120 -9.42 11.88 6.09
N ARG A 121 -10.35 12.52 6.79
CA ARG A 121 -11.02 13.73 6.29
C ARG A 121 -10.05 14.90 6.17
N GLU A 122 -9.11 15.01 7.10
CA GLU A 122 -8.06 16.03 7.04
C GLU A 122 -7.03 15.76 5.94
N ALA A 123 -6.72 14.50 5.63
CA ALA A 123 -5.87 14.13 4.50
C ALA A 123 -6.53 14.42 3.13
N LEU A 124 -7.86 14.35 3.05
CA LEU A 124 -8.58 14.34 1.77
C LEU A 124 -8.30 15.55 0.85
N PRO A 125 -8.25 16.82 1.33
CA PRO A 125 -7.89 17.95 0.48
C PRO A 125 -6.51 17.81 -0.18
N GLU A 126 -5.52 17.32 0.56
CA GLU A 126 -4.16 17.12 0.07
C GLU A 126 -4.11 16.00 -0.98
N VAL A 127 -4.83 14.90 -0.72
CA VAL A 127 -5.00 13.77 -1.65
C VAL A 127 -5.65 14.22 -2.96
N LEU A 128 -6.74 14.99 -2.88
CA LEU A 128 -7.44 15.48 -4.08
C LEU A 128 -6.53 16.42 -4.87
N ARG A 129 -5.80 17.32 -4.21
CA ARG A 129 -4.83 18.19 -4.89
C ARG A 129 -3.73 17.37 -5.57
N PHE A 130 -3.16 16.36 -4.89
CA PHE A 130 -2.15 15.47 -5.45
C PHE A 130 -2.66 14.81 -6.72
N VAL A 131 -3.86 14.21 -6.68
CA VAL A 131 -4.50 13.56 -7.83
C VAL A 131 -4.74 14.57 -8.96
N SER A 132 -5.26 15.76 -8.66
CA SER A 132 -5.52 16.81 -9.65
C SER A 132 -4.27 17.29 -10.38
N GLN A 133 -3.11 17.37 -9.73
CA GLN A 133 -1.85 17.72 -10.40
C GLN A 133 -1.46 16.71 -11.51
N GLY A 134 -1.91 15.47 -11.39
CA GLY A 134 -1.63 14.41 -12.36
C GLY A 134 -2.37 14.58 -13.68
N PHE A 135 -3.48 15.32 -13.68
CA PHE A 135 -4.27 15.62 -14.88
C PHE A 135 -3.84 16.90 -15.59
N HIS A 136 -3.07 17.77 -14.94
CA HIS A 136 -2.66 19.08 -15.47
C HIS A 136 -1.28 19.06 -16.17
N GLN A 137 -0.82 17.90 -16.63
CA GLN A 137 0.36 17.84 -17.49
C GLN A 137 -0.01 18.32 -18.90
N TYR A 138 0.41 19.55 -19.23
CA TYR A 138 0.57 20.05 -20.59
C TYR A 138 1.99 19.76 -21.08
#